data_AF-A0A6V7TCT2-F1
#
_entry.id   AF-A0A6V7TCT2-F1
#
_cell.length_a   1.000
_cell.length_b   1.000
_cell.length_c   1.000
_cell.angle_alpha   90.00
_cell.angle_beta   90.00
_cell.angle_gamma   90.00
#
_symmetry.space_group_name_H-M   'P 1'
#
loop_
_entity.id
_entity.type
_entity.pdbx_description
1 polymer ?
#
loop_
_entity_poly.entity_id
_entity_poly.type
_entity_poly.pdbx_seq_one_letter_code
_entity_poly.pdbx_strand_id
1 'polypeptide(L)'
;MIKIYINIIFFVANWFVYVSDKSFAKELATSNDAIREDVLVNTPLQEFVSSNDSSQKHAMCTDATLKQSSFNITPKKIISSNNNREKGKLLVCTDPEETKKATEIMDEAIYRLRQYANFNNCYKDYYVGNERLSLCFTEHEGTEIERFHLKIPNPDKYNEIVKMFYTFKGISYLGNIDVKARIVREYYSNLVIMNNYYKGRTIPFHGYSFLLSADVQKSEDTTMFVQTSVDINDYRNKKRYKNTIVESANSLNADVYISKYARLQRIKKLVVNLSGLIIKKGSDHVGITYVNSIYDNKSLPKSLRDRDLRAKNMLYFINLIKTSFEE
;
A
#
# COMPACT_ATOMS: atom_id res chain seq x y z
N MET A 1 -19.19 -12.65 16.54
CA MET A 1 -18.17 -12.72 17.62
C MET A 1 -16.78 -12.26 17.16
N ILE A 2 -16.18 -12.79 16.09
CA ILE A 2 -14.82 -12.45 15.59
C ILE A 2 -14.48 -10.94 15.59
N LYS A 3 -15.39 -10.08 15.10
CA LYS A 3 -15.19 -8.62 15.03
C LYS A 3 -14.99 -7.92 16.39
N ILE A 4 -15.50 -8.51 17.47
CA ILE A 4 -15.31 -8.02 18.84
C ILE A 4 -13.93 -8.43 19.34
N TYR A 5 -13.54 -9.69 19.12
CA TYR A 5 -12.21 -10.21 19.49
C TYR A 5 -11.07 -9.42 18.83
N ILE A 6 -11.15 -9.15 17.52
CA ILE A 6 -10.14 -8.36 16.81
C ILE A 6 -10.01 -6.95 17.40
N ASN A 7 -11.13 -6.26 17.66
CA ASN A 7 -11.10 -4.94 18.29
C ASN A 7 -10.52 -4.97 19.72
N ILE A 8 -10.78 -6.04 20.49
CA ILE A 8 -10.21 -6.22 21.83
C ILE A 8 -8.69 -6.47 21.75
N ILE A 9 -8.23 -7.33 20.84
CA ILE A 9 -6.79 -7.59 20.60
C ILE A 9 -6.08 -6.28 20.24
N PHE A 10 -6.63 -5.48 19.33
CA PHE A 10 -6.07 -4.16 19.03
C PHE A 10 -6.06 -3.23 20.24
N PHE A 11 -7.12 -3.22 21.07
CA PHE A 11 -7.18 -2.36 22.26
C PHE A 11 -6.16 -2.77 23.33
N VAL A 12 -6.01 -4.07 23.59
CA VAL A 12 -5.03 -4.61 24.55
C VAL A 12 -3.59 -4.40 24.05
N ALA A 13 -3.32 -4.61 22.76
CA ALA A 13 -2.01 -4.31 22.17
C ALA A 13 -1.65 -2.81 22.30
N ASN A 14 -2.61 -1.89 22.10
CA ASN A 14 -2.40 -0.46 22.32
C ASN A 14 -2.10 -0.13 23.80
N TRP A 15 -2.70 -0.86 24.75
CA TRP A 15 -2.41 -0.68 26.18
C TRP A 15 -0.98 -1.08 26.54
N PHE A 16 -0.50 -2.22 26.02
CA PHE A 16 0.89 -2.65 26.23
C PHE A 16 1.90 -1.70 25.59
N VAL A 17 1.64 -1.18 24.37
CA VAL A 17 2.50 -0.16 23.74
C VAL A 17 2.60 1.12 24.61
N TYR A 18 1.49 1.59 25.19
CA TYR A 18 1.50 2.77 26.07
C TYR A 18 2.35 2.57 27.34
N VAL A 19 2.41 1.35 27.87
CA VAL A 19 3.27 1.00 29.03
C VAL A 19 4.74 0.86 28.59
N SER A 20 5.00 0.24 27.44
CA SER A 20 6.34 0.04 26.89
C SER A 20 7.03 1.34 26.45
N ASP A 21 6.32 2.28 25.81
CA ASP A 21 6.91 3.59 25.45
C ASP A 21 7.44 4.34 26.68
N LYS A 22 6.78 4.17 27.84
CA LYS A 22 7.24 4.74 29.12
C LYS A 22 8.46 4.03 29.72
N SER A 23 8.64 2.72 29.51
CA SER A 23 9.85 2.02 29.97
C SER A 23 11.03 2.32 29.05
N PHE A 24 10.85 2.24 27.72
CA PHE A 24 11.88 2.54 26.72
C PHE A 24 12.39 3.98 26.82
N ALA A 25 11.51 4.97 27.02
CA ALA A 25 11.93 6.36 27.23
C ALA A 25 12.80 6.56 28.48
N LYS A 26 12.61 5.74 29.52
CA LYS A 26 13.42 5.79 30.75
C LYS A 26 14.77 5.09 30.59
N GLU A 27 14.80 3.99 29.84
CA GLU A 27 15.99 3.17 29.58
C GLU A 27 16.94 3.82 28.56
N LEU A 28 16.40 4.50 27.54
CA LEU A 28 17.19 5.27 26.57
C LEU A 28 17.88 6.49 27.23
N ALA A 29 17.22 7.14 28.19
CA ALA A 29 17.79 8.27 28.92
C ALA A 29 19.03 7.87 29.74
N THR A 30 19.11 6.63 30.21
CA THR A 30 20.28 6.07 30.90
C THR A 30 21.35 5.48 29.96
N SER A 31 21.02 5.23 28.69
CA SER A 31 21.94 4.61 27.71
C SER A 31 22.78 5.65 26.94
N ASN A 32 22.25 6.85 26.74
CA ASN A 32 22.90 7.90 25.93
C ASN A 32 24.21 8.45 26.53
N ASP A 33 24.47 8.23 27.82
CA ASP A 33 25.72 8.66 28.48
C ASP A 33 26.91 7.72 28.23
N ALA A 34 26.72 6.58 27.53
CA ALA A 34 27.71 5.49 27.50
C ALA A 34 27.85 4.72 26.18
N ILE A 35 27.87 5.38 25.01
CA ILE A 35 28.30 4.75 23.75
C ILE A 35 29.36 5.61 23.04
N ARG A 36 30.60 5.11 23.02
CA ARG A 36 31.68 5.60 22.16
C ARG A 36 31.47 5.11 20.72
N GLU A 37 31.96 5.89 19.76
CA GLU A 37 32.29 5.38 18.41
C GLU A 37 33.34 4.24 18.52
N ASP A 38 33.57 3.49 17.43
CA ASP A 38 34.56 2.40 17.28
C ASP A 38 34.13 0.91 17.44
N VAL A 39 32.86 0.52 17.20
CA VAL A 39 32.52 -0.91 16.92
C VAL A 39 31.41 -1.10 15.88
N LEU A 40 31.75 -1.03 14.58
CA LEU A 40 31.13 -1.84 13.50
C LEU A 40 31.85 -1.64 12.15
N VAL A 41 33.09 -2.11 12.08
CA VAL A 41 33.84 -2.28 10.83
C VAL A 41 34.20 -3.76 10.71
N ASN A 42 33.93 -4.32 9.52
CA ASN A 42 34.26 -5.70 9.07
C ASN A 42 33.47 -6.88 9.69
N THR A 43 32.53 -7.44 8.92
CA THR A 43 32.47 -8.89 8.67
C THR A 43 32.01 -9.13 7.22
N PRO A 44 32.79 -9.80 6.36
CA PRO A 44 32.36 -10.12 4.99
C PRO A 44 31.51 -11.40 4.95
N LEU A 45 30.53 -11.44 4.04
CA LEU A 45 29.81 -12.66 3.67
C LEU A 45 29.89 -12.90 2.15
N GLN A 46 30.98 -13.54 1.77
CA GLN A 46 31.13 -14.45 0.63
C GLN A 46 31.16 -15.87 1.28
N GLU A 47 30.68 -16.98 0.71
CA GLU A 47 30.53 -17.34 -0.70
C GLU A 47 29.68 -18.63 -0.84
N PHE A 48 29.42 -19.07 -2.10
CA PHE A 48 28.94 -20.42 -2.52
C PHE A 48 27.44 -20.76 -2.35
N VAL A 49 26.73 -21.40 -3.30
CA VAL A 49 27.02 -21.98 -4.65
C VAL A 49 25.73 -21.80 -5.50
N SER A 50 25.70 -21.20 -6.71
CA SER A 50 26.14 -21.70 -8.04
C SER A 50 25.40 -22.99 -8.48
N SER A 51 24.99 -23.31 -9.72
CA SER A 51 25.04 -22.73 -11.08
C SER A 51 23.71 -23.14 -11.78
N ASN A 52 23.32 -22.77 -13.01
CA ASN A 52 23.88 -22.02 -14.14
C ASN A 52 22.78 -21.01 -14.62
N ASP A 53 22.81 -20.29 -15.74
CA ASP A 53 23.64 -20.27 -16.96
C ASP A 53 23.95 -18.81 -17.36
N SER A 54 25.00 -18.57 -18.13
CA SER A 54 25.59 -17.24 -18.32
C SER A 54 25.65 -16.79 -19.78
N SER A 55 25.18 -15.58 -20.07
CA SER A 55 25.92 -14.54 -20.83
C SER A 55 25.06 -13.36 -21.27
N GLN A 56 25.56 -12.14 -21.01
CA GLN A 56 25.41 -10.92 -21.84
C GLN A 56 23.97 -10.38 -22.10
N LYS A 57 23.69 -9.08 -22.11
CA LYS A 57 24.51 -7.85 -22.18
C LYS A 57 23.67 -6.67 -21.66
N HIS A 58 24.29 -5.50 -21.46
CA HIS A 58 23.53 -4.25 -21.31
C HIS A 58 22.61 -4.03 -22.52
N ALA A 59 21.31 -3.91 -22.26
CA ALA A 59 20.34 -3.37 -23.20
C ALA A 59 19.38 -2.45 -22.44
N MET A 60 19.38 -1.18 -22.83
CA MET A 60 18.40 -0.18 -22.40
C MET A 60 17.07 -0.54 -23.07
N CYS A 61 16.10 -1.08 -22.33
CA CYS A 61 14.82 -1.50 -22.91
C CYS A 61 13.94 -0.30 -23.25
N THR A 62 14.09 0.18 -24.50
CA THR A 62 13.08 0.96 -25.20
C THR A 62 11.80 0.15 -25.44
N ASP A 63 10.68 0.84 -25.63
CA ASP A 63 9.32 0.29 -25.75
C ASP A 63 9.21 -0.98 -26.61
N ALA A 64 8.64 -2.03 -26.02
CA ALA A 64 8.25 -3.26 -26.70
C ALA A 64 6.79 -3.61 -26.38
N THR A 65 5.91 -3.14 -27.27
CA THR A 65 4.54 -3.57 -27.56
C THR A 65 3.78 -4.40 -26.51
N LEU A 66 2.75 -3.78 -25.92
CA LEU A 66 1.71 -4.43 -25.13
C LEU A 66 1.12 -5.67 -25.81
N LYS A 67 1.34 -6.85 -25.22
CA LYS A 67 0.43 -8.00 -25.33
C LYS A 67 -0.14 -8.28 -23.95
N GLN A 68 -1.28 -7.66 -23.65
CA GLN A 68 -2.04 -7.92 -22.42
C GLN A 68 -2.45 -9.39 -22.36
N SER A 69 -2.05 -10.07 -21.30
CA SER A 69 -2.91 -11.12 -20.72
C SER A 69 -3.95 -10.37 -19.90
N SER A 70 -5.20 -10.36 -20.35
CA SER A 70 -6.29 -9.70 -19.63
C SER A 70 -6.35 -10.24 -18.21
N PHE A 71 -6.18 -9.39 -17.20
CA PHE A 71 -6.42 -9.80 -15.82
C PHE A 71 -7.91 -10.06 -15.62
N ASN A 72 -8.25 -10.93 -14.64
CA ASN A 72 -9.62 -11.35 -14.35
C ASN A 72 -10.46 -10.23 -13.71
N ILE A 73 -10.64 -9.13 -14.43
CA ILE A 73 -11.61 -8.07 -14.14
C ILE A 73 -12.95 -8.59 -14.68
N THR A 74 -13.50 -9.61 -14.01
CA THR A 74 -14.66 -10.34 -14.51
C THR A 74 -15.94 -9.50 -14.32
N PRO A 75 -16.78 -9.33 -15.36
CA PRO A 75 -18.11 -8.74 -15.20
C PRO A 75 -19.05 -9.70 -14.43
N LYS A 76 -18.97 -9.71 -13.09
CA LYS A 76 -19.95 -10.44 -12.27
C LYS A 76 -21.26 -9.68 -12.22
N LYS A 77 -22.34 -10.32 -12.71
CA LYS A 77 -23.71 -9.82 -12.72
C LYS A 77 -24.15 -9.40 -11.30
N ILE A 78 -24.52 -8.13 -11.15
CA ILE A 78 -24.95 -7.56 -9.86
C ILE A 78 -26.28 -8.20 -9.45
N ILE A 79 -26.28 -8.93 -8.32
CA ILE A 79 -27.52 -9.31 -7.62
C ILE A 79 -27.82 -8.22 -6.60
N SER A 80 -28.85 -7.42 -6.90
CA SER A 80 -29.30 -6.31 -6.04
C SER A 80 -30.05 -6.83 -4.80
N SER A 81 -29.36 -7.03 -3.68
CA SER A 81 -29.97 -7.04 -2.36
C SER A 81 -30.09 -5.61 -1.82
N ASN A 82 -31.26 -5.00 -2.02
CA ASN A 82 -31.62 -3.73 -1.37
C ASN A 82 -31.46 -3.84 0.16
N ASN A 83 -30.84 -2.83 0.79
CA ASN A 83 -31.50 -2.03 1.82
C ASN A 83 -30.70 -0.76 2.16
N ASN A 84 -31.42 0.27 2.63
CA ASN A 84 -30.93 1.60 3.01
C ASN A 84 -30.45 2.50 1.85
N ARG A 85 -31.42 2.96 1.05
CA ARG A 85 -31.25 4.01 0.04
C ARG A 85 -31.34 5.40 0.68
N GLU A 86 -30.21 6.10 0.82
CA GLU A 86 -30.23 7.57 0.75
C GLU A 86 -30.01 8.02 -0.71
N LYS A 87 -30.79 9.02 -1.12
CA LYS A 87 -30.80 9.61 -2.47
C LYS A 87 -29.41 10.16 -2.82
N GLY A 88 -28.88 10.08 -4.04
CA GLY A 88 -29.48 9.69 -5.31
C GLY A 88 -28.61 10.13 -6.50
N LYS A 89 -27.34 9.73 -6.51
CA LYS A 89 -26.50 9.64 -7.72
C LYS A 89 -25.94 8.21 -7.74
N LEU A 90 -26.11 7.49 -8.84
CA LEU A 90 -25.69 6.09 -8.99
C LEU A 90 -24.21 5.96 -8.61
N LEU A 91 -23.87 5.12 -7.63
CA LEU A 91 -22.47 4.79 -7.29
C LEU A 91 -21.78 4.10 -8.47
N VAL A 92 -22.51 3.19 -9.13
CA VAL A 92 -22.13 2.54 -10.38
C VAL A 92 -21.91 3.59 -11.48
N CYS A 93 -20.80 3.46 -12.20
CA CYS A 93 -20.53 4.29 -13.37
C CYS A 93 -21.37 3.83 -14.57
N THR A 94 -21.91 4.79 -15.31
CA THR A 94 -22.70 4.56 -16.53
C THR A 94 -21.98 5.03 -17.79
N ASP A 95 -20.77 5.59 -17.64
CA ASP A 95 -19.93 6.04 -18.75
C ASP A 95 -18.97 4.90 -19.13
N PRO A 96 -19.09 4.33 -20.35
CA PRO A 96 -18.22 3.25 -20.80
C PRO A 96 -16.79 3.72 -21.08
N GLU A 97 -16.56 4.98 -21.45
CA GLU A 97 -15.22 5.53 -21.69
C GLU A 97 -14.50 5.82 -20.37
N GLU A 98 -15.21 6.31 -19.35
CA GLU A 98 -14.66 6.42 -17.99
C GLU A 98 -14.29 5.03 -17.44
N THR A 99 -15.16 4.04 -17.65
CA THR A 99 -14.94 2.64 -17.23
C THR A 99 -13.75 1.99 -17.94
N LYS A 100 -13.62 2.21 -19.25
CA LYS A 100 -12.49 1.74 -20.05
C LYS A 100 -11.17 2.34 -19.56
N LYS A 101 -11.11 3.67 -19.38
CA LYS A 101 -9.92 4.35 -18.85
C LYS A 101 -9.54 3.87 -17.45
N ALA A 102 -10.52 3.71 -16.55
CA ALA A 102 -10.26 3.15 -15.23
C ALA A 102 -9.67 1.73 -15.29
N THR A 103 -10.08 0.93 -16.28
CA THR A 103 -9.51 -0.41 -16.52
C THR A 103 -8.07 -0.33 -17.02
N GLU A 104 -7.80 0.51 -18.03
CA GLU A 104 -6.45 0.75 -18.58
C GLU A 104 -5.47 1.24 -17.51
N ILE A 105 -5.92 2.16 -16.62
CA ILE A 105 -5.13 2.68 -15.50
C ILE A 105 -4.80 1.58 -14.48
N MET A 106 -5.76 0.70 -14.20
CA MET A 106 -5.53 -0.40 -13.27
C MET A 106 -4.61 -1.47 -13.85
N ASP A 107 -4.69 -1.75 -15.14
CA ASP A 107 -3.75 -2.64 -15.84
C ASP A 107 -2.29 -2.12 -15.74
N GLU A 108 -2.07 -0.82 -15.95
CA GLU A 108 -0.74 -0.23 -15.71
C GLU A 108 -0.35 -0.34 -14.22
N ALA A 109 -1.24 0.00 -13.29
CA ALA A 109 -0.95 -0.08 -11.85
C ALA A 109 -0.57 -1.52 -11.40
N ILE A 110 -1.26 -2.54 -11.91
CA ILE A 110 -0.94 -3.96 -11.66
C ILE A 110 0.43 -4.32 -12.25
N TYR A 111 0.74 -3.85 -13.47
CA TYR A 111 2.05 -4.05 -14.09
C TYR A 111 3.17 -3.42 -13.25
N ARG A 112 3.04 -2.13 -12.91
CA ARG A 112 4.01 -1.38 -12.10
C ARG A 112 4.19 -2.00 -10.72
N LEU A 113 3.11 -2.45 -10.07
CA LEU A 113 3.18 -3.15 -8.78
C LEU A 113 4.06 -4.40 -8.87
N ARG A 114 3.93 -5.20 -9.93
CA ARG A 114 4.78 -6.40 -10.12
C ARG A 114 6.24 -6.04 -10.39
N GLN A 115 6.51 -5.00 -11.18
CA GLN A 115 7.87 -4.54 -11.45
C GLN A 115 8.59 -4.10 -10.17
N TYR A 116 7.91 -3.32 -9.32
CA TYR A 116 8.48 -2.85 -8.06
C TYR A 116 8.43 -3.87 -6.92
N ALA A 117 7.55 -4.88 -6.99
CA ALA A 117 7.55 -6.00 -6.04
C ALA A 117 8.77 -6.93 -6.19
N ASN A 118 9.58 -6.77 -7.26
CA ASN A 118 10.80 -7.54 -7.45
C ASN A 118 11.95 -7.04 -6.55
N PHE A 119 12.35 -7.87 -5.58
CA PHE A 119 13.41 -7.56 -4.61
C PHE A 119 14.84 -7.69 -5.17
N ASN A 120 15.01 -8.28 -6.36
CA ASN A 120 16.31 -8.29 -7.06
C ASN A 120 16.78 -6.86 -7.44
N ASN A 121 15.93 -5.85 -7.25
CA ASN A 121 16.25 -4.44 -7.45
C ASN A 121 16.64 -3.71 -6.13
N CYS A 122 16.80 -4.41 -5.00
CA CYS A 122 17.05 -3.82 -3.67
C CYS A 122 18.42 -4.17 -3.03
N TYR A 123 19.35 -4.83 -3.74
CA TYR A 123 20.54 -5.47 -3.16
C TYR A 123 21.47 -4.62 -2.26
N LYS A 124 21.36 -3.29 -2.25
CA LYS A 124 22.22 -2.38 -1.45
C LYS A 124 21.49 -1.48 -0.46
N ASP A 125 20.15 -1.47 -0.47
CA ASP A 125 19.33 -0.44 0.19
C ASP A 125 18.34 -1.02 1.22
N TYR A 126 18.73 -2.12 1.86
CA TYR A 126 17.95 -2.75 2.92
C TYR A 126 18.07 -1.98 4.25
N TYR A 127 16.92 -1.67 4.84
CA TYR A 127 16.79 -1.14 6.20
C TYR A 127 16.73 -2.29 7.23
N VAL A 128 16.12 -3.41 6.84
CA VAL A 128 16.12 -4.71 7.55
C VAL A 128 16.16 -5.81 6.48
N GLY A 129 16.91 -6.89 6.72
CA GLY A 129 16.99 -8.01 5.77
C GLY A 129 17.36 -9.35 6.41
N ASN A 130 16.50 -10.35 6.21
CA ASN A 130 16.76 -11.78 6.36
C ASN A 130 15.77 -12.57 5.46
N GLU A 131 15.85 -13.89 5.44
CA GLU A 131 15.03 -14.74 4.56
C GLU A 131 13.51 -14.65 4.78
N ARG A 132 13.07 -14.25 5.98
CA ARG A 132 11.65 -14.12 6.35
C ARG A 132 11.13 -12.69 6.28
N LEU A 133 12.01 -11.70 6.42
CA LEU A 133 11.65 -10.28 6.41
C LEU A 133 12.73 -9.45 5.72
N SER A 134 12.35 -8.72 4.69
CA SER A 134 13.18 -7.66 4.12
C SER A 134 12.39 -6.37 3.91
N LEU A 135 13.04 -5.23 4.10
CA LEU A 135 12.48 -3.89 3.93
C LEU A 135 13.53 -3.03 3.23
N CYS A 136 13.18 -2.41 2.10
CA CYS A 136 14.06 -1.55 1.34
C CYS A 136 13.36 -0.28 0.85
N PHE A 137 14.16 0.74 0.54
CA PHE A 137 13.74 1.90 -0.22
C PHE A 137 14.50 1.91 -1.55
N THR A 138 13.83 2.39 -2.59
CA THR A 138 14.37 2.48 -3.96
C THR A 138 13.87 3.76 -4.59
N GLU A 139 14.46 4.18 -5.71
CA GLU A 139 14.02 5.37 -6.43
C GLU A 139 13.69 5.03 -7.89
N HIS A 140 12.69 5.72 -8.44
CA HIS A 140 12.37 5.76 -9.86
C HIS A 140 12.10 7.22 -10.24
N GLU A 141 12.96 7.80 -11.09
CA GLU A 141 12.83 9.18 -11.58
C GLU A 141 12.62 10.23 -10.46
N GLY A 142 13.47 10.23 -9.43
CA GLY A 142 13.32 11.14 -8.28
C GLY A 142 12.16 10.81 -7.35
N THR A 143 11.40 9.74 -7.63
CA THR A 143 10.25 9.30 -6.84
C THR A 143 10.63 8.07 -6.02
N GLU A 144 10.59 8.19 -4.69
CA GLU A 144 10.91 7.10 -3.80
C GLU A 144 9.79 6.04 -3.74
N ILE A 145 10.20 4.77 -3.66
CA ILE A 145 9.35 3.59 -3.57
C ILE A 145 9.83 2.75 -2.39
N GLU A 146 8.99 2.64 -1.38
CA GLU A 146 9.21 1.81 -0.19
C GLU A 146 8.60 0.42 -0.37
N ARG A 147 9.27 -0.60 0.17
CA ARG A 147 8.90 -2.00 -0.06
C ARG A 147 9.19 -2.82 1.19
N PHE A 148 8.35 -3.83 1.44
CA PHE A 148 8.74 -4.94 2.32
C PHE A 148 8.26 -6.28 1.76
N HIS A 149 9.00 -7.34 2.10
CA HIS A 149 8.61 -8.73 1.89
C HIS A 149 8.59 -9.44 3.24
N LEU A 150 7.51 -10.16 3.53
CA LEU A 150 7.28 -10.91 4.76
C LEU A 150 6.83 -12.33 4.40
N LYS A 151 7.46 -13.34 4.98
CA LYS A 151 7.02 -14.75 4.92
C LYS A 151 6.37 -15.15 6.25
N ILE A 152 5.10 -15.54 6.19
CA ILE A 152 4.39 -16.19 7.30
C ILE A 152 4.56 -17.71 7.12
N PRO A 153 5.21 -18.44 8.04
CA PRO A 153 5.60 -19.85 7.88
C PRO A 153 4.43 -20.84 8.10
N ASN A 154 3.26 -20.51 7.56
CA ASN A 154 2.06 -21.34 7.60
C ASN A 154 1.24 -21.07 6.31
N PRO A 155 1.28 -21.96 5.30
CA PRO A 155 0.67 -21.71 4.00
C PRO A 155 -0.87 -21.68 4.07
N ASP A 156 -1.48 -22.28 5.08
CA ASP A 156 -2.94 -22.33 5.23
C ASP A 156 -3.54 -21.01 5.72
N LYS A 157 -2.72 -20.14 6.30
CA LYS A 157 -3.10 -18.75 6.62
C LYS A 157 -3.42 -17.88 5.41
N TYR A 158 -3.14 -18.33 4.18
CA TYR A 158 -3.37 -17.56 2.95
C TYR A 158 -4.79 -16.97 2.87
N ASN A 159 -5.83 -17.80 3.09
CA ASN A 159 -7.22 -17.36 3.01
C ASN A 159 -7.60 -16.39 4.14
N GLU A 160 -7.02 -16.55 5.33
CA GLU A 160 -7.23 -15.64 6.47
C GLU A 160 -6.59 -14.27 6.21
N ILE A 161 -5.34 -14.25 5.73
CA ILE A 161 -4.58 -13.05 5.36
C ILE A 161 -5.28 -12.29 4.22
N VAL A 162 -5.70 -12.98 3.16
CA VAL A 162 -6.45 -12.37 2.05
C VAL A 162 -7.78 -11.76 2.53
N LYS A 163 -8.52 -12.48 3.38
CA LYS A 163 -9.78 -11.99 3.97
C LYS A 163 -9.59 -10.77 4.88
N MET A 164 -8.48 -10.69 5.60
CA MET A 164 -8.10 -9.51 6.38
C MET A 164 -7.97 -8.28 5.47
N PHE A 165 -7.24 -8.39 4.35
CA PHE A 165 -7.03 -7.28 3.43
C PHE A 165 -8.29 -6.86 2.66
N TYR A 166 -9.18 -7.79 2.30
CA TYR A 166 -10.52 -7.45 1.84
C TYR A 166 -11.31 -6.63 2.88
N THR A 167 -11.23 -6.99 4.16
CA THR A 167 -11.95 -6.33 5.24
C THR A 167 -11.47 -4.89 5.48
N PHE A 168 -10.16 -4.65 5.35
CA PHE A 168 -9.56 -3.32 5.47
C PHE A 168 -9.61 -2.49 4.17
N LYS A 169 -10.11 -3.05 3.06
CA LYS A 169 -10.17 -2.41 1.73
C LYS A 169 -8.79 -2.05 1.16
N GLY A 170 -7.86 -3.00 1.18
CA GLY A 170 -6.49 -2.79 0.74
C GLY A 170 -5.65 -2.02 1.76
N ILE A 171 -4.58 -1.35 1.31
CA ILE A 171 -3.56 -0.82 2.22
C ILE A 171 -3.90 0.57 2.72
N SER A 172 -3.95 0.69 4.04
CA SER A 172 -3.65 1.95 4.70
C SER A 172 -3.06 1.75 6.10
N TYR A 173 -1.85 1.17 6.19
CA TYR A 173 -1.04 1.38 7.38
C TYR A 173 -0.11 2.58 7.18
N LEU A 174 -0.60 3.76 7.57
CA LEU A 174 0.14 5.02 7.54
C LEU A 174 0.63 5.43 8.94
N GLY A 175 0.98 4.45 9.78
CA GLY A 175 1.44 4.71 11.14
C GLY A 175 0.33 5.31 12.03
N ASN A 176 0.66 6.47 12.59
CA ASN A 176 -0.23 7.29 13.43
C ASN A 176 -1.35 8.01 12.66
N ILE A 177 -1.84 7.46 11.54
CA ILE A 177 -2.88 8.05 10.70
C ILE A 177 -4.03 7.05 10.53
N ASP A 178 -5.20 7.42 11.05
CA ASP A 178 -6.45 6.72 10.80
C ASP A 178 -6.95 7.01 9.38
N VAL A 179 -7.50 5.98 8.73
CA VAL A 179 -8.04 6.07 7.38
C VAL A 179 -9.50 5.64 7.35
N LYS A 180 -10.34 6.45 6.71
CA LYS A 180 -11.77 6.18 6.51
C LYS A 180 -12.10 6.21 5.02
N ALA A 181 -12.19 5.03 4.44
CA ALA A 181 -12.49 4.83 3.02
C ALA A 181 -14.00 4.80 2.72
N ARG A 182 -14.44 5.58 1.74
CA ARG A 182 -15.81 5.57 1.20
C ARG A 182 -15.78 5.35 -0.30
N ILE A 183 -16.52 4.34 -0.80
CA ILE A 183 -16.68 4.14 -2.24
C ILE A 183 -17.52 5.30 -2.80
N VAL A 184 -17.09 5.86 -3.93
CA VAL A 184 -17.73 6.99 -4.62
C VAL A 184 -17.97 6.74 -6.12
N ARG A 185 -17.29 5.75 -6.68
CA ARG A 185 -17.52 5.21 -8.03
C ARG A 185 -17.33 3.69 -8.00
N GLU A 186 -18.20 2.95 -8.65
CA GLU A 186 -18.05 1.51 -8.90
C GLU A 186 -18.01 1.28 -10.41
N TYR A 187 -16.95 0.66 -10.91
CA TYR A 187 -16.83 0.26 -12.32
C TYR A 187 -17.19 -1.23 -12.46
N TYR A 188 -16.55 -2.05 -11.63
CA TYR A 188 -16.82 -3.47 -11.48
C TYR A 188 -16.83 -3.84 -9.99
N SER A 189 -17.28 -5.06 -9.66
CA SER A 189 -17.32 -5.56 -8.27
C SER A 189 -15.96 -5.53 -7.56
N ASN A 190 -14.86 -5.48 -8.31
CA ASN A 190 -13.50 -5.43 -7.81
C ASN A 190 -12.69 -4.23 -8.35
N LEU A 191 -13.34 -3.21 -8.94
CA LEU A 191 -12.69 -1.99 -9.43
C LEU A 191 -13.54 -0.76 -9.06
N VAL A 192 -13.04 0.07 -8.16
CA VAL A 192 -13.80 1.18 -7.55
C VAL A 192 -12.93 2.41 -7.32
N ILE A 193 -13.54 3.60 -7.26
CA ILE A 193 -12.90 4.79 -6.69
C ILE A 193 -13.33 4.92 -5.23
N MET A 194 -12.35 5.04 -4.34
CA MET A 194 -12.53 5.36 -2.94
C MET A 194 -12.10 6.79 -2.64
N ASN A 195 -12.97 7.53 -1.96
CA ASN A 195 -12.63 8.77 -1.26
C ASN A 195 -12.13 8.40 0.14
N ASN A 196 -10.84 8.54 0.36
CA ASN A 196 -10.20 8.21 1.62
C ASN A 196 -9.96 9.48 2.42
N TYR A 197 -10.41 9.49 3.68
CA TYR A 197 -10.14 10.56 4.63
C TYR A 197 -9.07 10.12 5.62
N TYR A 198 -8.06 10.95 5.83
CA TYR A 198 -6.93 10.70 6.72
C TYR A 198 -7.01 11.61 7.94
N LYS A 199 -6.82 11.05 9.14
CA LYS A 199 -6.73 11.81 10.38
C LYS A 199 -5.53 11.34 11.19
N GLY A 200 -4.64 12.25 11.56
CA GLY A 200 -3.57 11.96 12.51
C GLY A 200 -4.13 11.69 13.91
N ARG A 201 -3.66 10.61 14.54
CA ARG A 201 -3.96 10.27 15.94
C ARG A 201 -3.22 11.19 16.90
N THR A 202 -1.92 11.34 16.68
CA THR A 202 -0.96 12.08 17.53
C THR A 202 -0.40 13.32 16.86
N ILE A 203 -0.79 13.60 15.61
CA ILE A 203 -0.29 14.70 14.78
C ILE A 203 -1.46 15.53 14.23
N PRO A 204 -1.32 16.87 14.07
CA PRO A 204 -2.37 17.75 13.56
C PRO A 204 -2.52 17.64 12.03
N PHE A 205 -2.81 16.44 11.53
CA PHE A 205 -2.99 16.14 10.12
C PHE A 205 -4.44 15.77 9.82
N HIS A 206 -5.04 16.46 8.86
CA HIS A 206 -6.28 16.05 8.22
C HIS A 206 -6.05 16.09 6.71
N GLY A 207 -6.34 14.98 6.03
CA GLY A 207 -6.11 14.84 4.60
C GLY A 207 -7.19 14.06 3.88
N TYR A 208 -7.10 14.03 2.56
CA TYR A 208 -7.95 13.20 1.71
C TYR A 208 -7.22 12.74 0.44
N SER A 209 -7.71 11.69 -0.19
CA SER A 209 -7.29 11.24 -1.53
C SER A 209 -8.46 10.61 -2.28
N PHE A 210 -8.32 10.51 -3.60
CA PHE A 210 -9.17 9.70 -4.45
C PHE A 210 -8.32 8.58 -5.05
N LEU A 211 -8.52 7.36 -4.55
CA LEU A 211 -7.78 6.20 -5.02
C LEU A 211 -8.68 5.35 -5.90
N LEU A 212 -8.23 5.07 -7.12
CA LEU A 212 -8.71 3.94 -7.89
C LEU A 212 -8.11 2.69 -7.25
N SER A 213 -8.96 1.75 -6.85
CA SER A 213 -8.61 0.55 -6.09
C SER A 213 -9.14 -0.68 -6.80
N ALA A 214 -8.31 -1.72 -6.89
CA ALA A 214 -8.75 -3.03 -7.35
C ALA A 214 -8.23 -4.20 -6.51
N ASP A 215 -9.07 -5.22 -6.41
CA ASP A 215 -8.76 -6.49 -5.77
C ASP A 215 -8.69 -7.56 -6.87
N VAL A 216 -7.52 -8.18 -7.04
CA VAL A 216 -7.22 -9.00 -8.22
C VAL A 216 -6.75 -10.40 -7.79
N GLN A 217 -7.65 -11.37 -7.89
CA GLN A 217 -7.29 -12.78 -7.77
C GLN A 217 -6.70 -13.26 -9.11
N LYS A 218 -5.38 -13.46 -9.15
CA LYS A 218 -4.65 -13.91 -10.35
C LYS A 218 -4.75 -15.42 -10.55
N SER A 219 -4.73 -16.17 -9.44
CA SER A 219 -4.89 -17.60 -9.36
C SER A 219 -5.41 -17.96 -7.96
N GLU A 220 -5.66 -19.23 -7.68
CA GLU A 220 -6.03 -19.70 -6.34
C GLU A 220 -4.97 -19.26 -5.31
N ASP A 221 -3.69 -19.44 -5.63
CA ASP A 221 -2.53 -19.10 -4.79
C ASP A 221 -2.03 -17.65 -4.89
N THR A 222 -2.66 -16.74 -5.64
CA THR A 222 -2.16 -15.36 -5.73
C THR A 222 -3.28 -14.31 -5.80
N THR A 223 -3.31 -13.46 -4.79
CA THR A 223 -4.19 -12.28 -4.69
C THR A 223 -3.36 -11.00 -4.62
N MET A 224 -3.79 -9.96 -5.34
CA MET A 224 -3.17 -8.64 -5.31
C MET A 224 -4.21 -7.60 -4.90
N PHE A 225 -3.79 -6.61 -4.11
CA PHE A 225 -4.57 -5.41 -3.80
C PHE A 225 -3.80 -4.22 -4.37
N VAL A 226 -4.41 -3.40 -5.21
CA VAL A 226 -3.71 -2.36 -5.98
C VAL A 226 -4.45 -1.04 -5.89
N GLN A 227 -3.75 0.04 -5.57
CA GLN A 227 -4.29 1.38 -5.42
C GLN A 227 -3.39 2.43 -6.09
N THR A 228 -4.01 3.39 -6.78
CA THR A 228 -3.33 4.54 -7.36
C THR A 228 -4.23 5.77 -7.28
N SER A 229 -3.65 6.96 -7.12
CA SER A 229 -4.43 8.20 -7.16
C SER A 229 -4.76 8.61 -8.58
N VAL A 230 -5.99 9.04 -8.79
CA VAL A 230 -6.49 9.54 -10.08
C VAL A 230 -6.82 11.03 -9.99
N ASP A 231 -6.64 11.78 -11.09
CA ASP A 231 -6.84 13.24 -11.08
C ASP A 231 -8.31 13.64 -11.16
N ILE A 232 -9.01 13.46 -10.05
CA ILE A 232 -10.41 13.87 -9.90
C ILE A 232 -10.48 15.38 -9.69
N ASN A 233 -11.34 16.03 -10.50
CA ASN A 233 -11.68 17.44 -10.37
C ASN A 233 -12.47 17.70 -9.07
N ASP A 234 -11.74 17.92 -7.98
CA ASP A 234 -12.32 18.18 -6.66
C ASP A 234 -12.77 19.64 -6.45
N TYR A 235 -12.53 20.52 -7.44
CA TYR A 235 -12.74 21.98 -7.40
C TYR A 235 -12.03 22.72 -6.25
N ARG A 236 -11.07 22.09 -5.55
CA ARG A 236 -10.33 22.72 -4.43
C ARG A 236 -8.90 23.04 -4.78
N ASN A 237 -8.19 22.10 -5.41
CA ASN A 237 -6.76 22.23 -5.63
C ASN A 237 -6.45 22.55 -7.10
N LYS A 238 -5.98 23.78 -7.36
CA LYS A 238 -5.55 24.20 -8.70
C LYS A 238 -4.23 23.55 -9.15
N LYS A 239 -3.42 23.03 -8.21
CA LYS A 239 -2.21 22.27 -8.56
C LYS A 239 -2.62 20.83 -8.88
N ARG A 240 -2.69 20.51 -10.18
CA ARG A 240 -2.69 19.13 -10.65
C ARG A 240 -1.34 18.51 -10.35
N TYR A 241 -1.36 17.31 -9.80
CA TYR A 241 -0.18 16.48 -9.64
C TYR A 241 -0.15 15.48 -10.81
N LYS A 242 1.04 15.27 -11.41
CA LYS A 242 1.24 14.23 -12.42
C LYS A 242 1.81 12.98 -11.74
N ASN A 243 1.06 11.88 -11.75
CA ASN A 243 1.56 10.56 -11.36
C ASN A 243 2.64 10.11 -12.34
N THR A 244 3.87 9.95 -11.85
CA THR A 244 5.05 9.49 -12.61
C THR A 244 5.19 7.97 -12.62
N ILE A 245 4.52 7.26 -11.71
CA ILE A 245 4.61 5.80 -11.59
C ILE A 245 3.50 5.10 -12.37
N VAL A 246 2.27 5.62 -12.32
CA VAL A 246 1.15 5.16 -13.14
C VAL A 246 0.71 6.33 -14.02
N GLU A 247 1.36 6.48 -15.17
CA GLU A 247 1.23 7.68 -16.00
C GLU A 247 -0.17 7.83 -16.62
N SER A 248 -0.81 6.71 -16.94
CA SER A 248 -2.20 6.68 -17.44
C SER A 248 -3.20 7.28 -16.46
N ALA A 249 -2.92 7.26 -15.14
CA ALA A 249 -3.81 7.79 -14.09
C ALA A 249 -4.09 9.31 -14.23
N ASN A 250 -3.22 10.02 -14.97
CA ASN A 250 -3.36 11.44 -15.29
C ASN A 250 -4.41 11.72 -16.39
N SER A 251 -4.91 10.68 -17.07
CA SER A 251 -5.87 10.80 -18.18
C SER A 251 -7.34 10.64 -17.75
N LEU A 252 -7.60 10.21 -16.51
CA LEU A 252 -8.96 10.03 -16.01
C LEU A 252 -9.58 11.38 -15.68
N ASN A 253 -10.57 11.79 -16.46
CA ASN A 253 -11.39 12.96 -16.17
C ASN A 253 -12.75 12.50 -15.64
N ALA A 254 -12.88 12.40 -14.30
CA ALA A 254 -14.10 11.98 -13.62
C ALA A 254 -14.59 13.06 -12.64
N ASP A 255 -15.87 13.46 -12.74
CA ASP A 255 -16.50 14.43 -11.84
C ASP A 255 -17.21 13.72 -10.66
N VAL A 256 -16.50 13.55 -9.54
CA VAL A 256 -17.08 12.96 -8.32
C VAL A 256 -17.82 14.01 -7.50
N TYR A 257 -19.10 13.75 -7.19
CA TYR A 257 -19.88 14.63 -6.32
C TYR A 257 -19.43 14.54 -4.85
N ILE A 258 -18.56 15.48 -4.45
CA ILE A 258 -18.16 15.69 -3.06
C ILE A 258 -19.11 16.70 -2.40
N SER A 259 -19.73 16.31 -1.28
CA SER A 259 -20.71 17.15 -0.56
C SER A 259 -20.12 18.50 -0.13
N LYS A 260 -20.95 19.56 -0.17
CA LYS A 260 -20.51 20.94 0.13
C LYS A 260 -19.88 21.07 1.53
N TYR A 261 -20.38 20.37 2.55
CA TYR A 261 -19.78 20.37 3.89
C TYR A 261 -18.34 19.86 3.93
N ALA A 262 -18.02 18.81 3.15
CA ALA A 262 -16.65 18.33 3.07
C ALA A 262 -15.72 19.38 2.43
N ARG A 263 -16.23 20.27 1.56
CA ARG A 263 -15.45 21.31 0.85
C ARG A 263 -14.90 22.42 1.75
N LEU A 264 -15.47 22.62 2.93
CA LEU A 264 -15.18 23.77 3.81
C LEU A 264 -13.99 23.57 4.77
N GLN A 265 -13.44 22.35 4.89
CA GLN A 265 -12.35 22.06 5.84
C GLN A 265 -10.96 22.27 5.21
N ARG A 266 -9.98 22.75 6.01
CA ARG A 266 -8.55 22.87 5.67
C ARG A 266 -7.85 21.49 5.62
N ILE A 267 -8.30 20.61 4.72
CA ILE A 267 -7.75 19.25 4.53
C ILE A 267 -6.75 19.20 3.36
N LYS A 268 -5.64 18.47 3.52
CA LYS A 268 -4.56 18.36 2.53
C LYS A 268 -4.79 17.18 1.58
N LYS A 269 -4.64 17.37 0.26
CA LYS A 269 -4.67 16.27 -0.71
C LYS A 269 -3.39 15.43 -0.55
N LEU A 270 -3.53 14.19 -0.13
CA LEU A 270 -2.48 13.17 -0.18
C LEU A 270 -2.52 12.54 -1.57
N VAL A 271 -1.36 12.29 -2.17
CA VAL A 271 -1.29 11.58 -3.45
C VAL A 271 -0.41 10.35 -3.29
N VAL A 272 -1.03 9.20 -3.51
CA VAL A 272 -0.41 7.87 -3.60
C VAL A 272 -0.17 7.60 -5.08
N ASN A 273 1.09 7.47 -5.47
CA ASN A 273 1.50 7.25 -6.85
C ASN A 273 1.22 5.79 -7.25
N LEU A 274 1.51 4.88 -6.32
CA LEU A 274 1.16 3.47 -6.36
C LEU A 274 1.25 2.91 -4.92
N SER A 275 0.26 2.14 -4.50
CA SER A 275 0.32 1.34 -3.27
C SER A 275 -0.28 -0.02 -3.57
N GLY A 276 0.37 -1.11 -3.14
CA GLY A 276 -0.17 -2.43 -3.40
C GLY A 276 0.46 -3.55 -2.58
N LEU A 277 -0.27 -4.65 -2.49
CA LEU A 277 0.15 -5.91 -1.90
C LEU A 277 0.06 -7.01 -2.96
N ILE A 278 1.04 -7.91 -2.93
CA ILE A 278 0.98 -9.21 -3.60
C ILE A 278 1.07 -10.27 -2.50
N ILE A 279 0.01 -11.06 -2.34
CA ILE A 279 -0.05 -12.18 -1.40
C ILE A 279 0.01 -13.45 -2.23
N LYS A 280 0.99 -14.30 -1.96
CA LYS A 280 1.24 -15.56 -2.68
C LYS A 280 1.31 -16.72 -1.69
N LYS A 281 0.49 -17.76 -1.89
CA LYS A 281 0.66 -19.05 -1.20
C LYS A 281 1.86 -19.78 -1.80
N GLY A 282 2.76 -20.25 -0.94
CA GLY A 282 3.82 -21.20 -1.26
C GLY A 282 3.52 -22.57 -0.65
N SER A 283 4.46 -23.51 -0.78
CA SER A 283 4.38 -24.85 -0.20
C SER A 283 4.48 -24.87 1.32
N ASP A 284 5.24 -23.93 1.89
CA ASP A 284 5.69 -23.88 3.29
C ASP A 284 5.38 -22.54 3.98
N HIS A 285 5.00 -21.51 3.20
CA HIS A 285 4.74 -20.17 3.72
C HIS A 285 3.71 -19.40 2.88
N VAL A 286 3.21 -18.29 3.42
CA VAL A 286 2.55 -17.22 2.65
C VAL A 286 3.52 -16.06 2.50
N GLY A 287 3.88 -15.72 1.27
CA GLY A 287 4.67 -14.54 0.95
C GLY A 287 3.77 -13.32 0.79
N ILE A 288 4.05 -12.25 1.54
CA ILE A 288 3.38 -10.96 1.48
C ILE A 288 4.40 -9.94 1.02
N THR A 289 4.20 -9.36 -0.17
CA THR A 289 5.04 -8.28 -0.70
C THR A 289 4.24 -7.00 -0.77
N TYR A 290 4.72 -5.96 -0.08
CA TYR A 290 4.18 -4.60 -0.11
C TYR A 290 5.07 -3.68 -0.95
N VAL A 291 4.42 -2.78 -1.69
CA VAL A 291 5.04 -1.67 -2.40
C VAL A 291 4.21 -0.42 -2.14
N ASN A 292 4.85 0.71 -1.85
CA ASN A 292 4.19 1.99 -1.74
C ASN A 292 5.06 3.14 -2.25
N SER A 293 4.41 4.15 -2.80
CA SER A 293 5.01 5.39 -3.21
C SER A 293 3.98 6.50 -3.06
N ILE A 294 4.36 7.53 -2.32
CA ILE A 294 3.56 8.71 -2.03
C ILE A 294 4.33 9.89 -2.59
N TYR A 295 3.65 10.81 -3.28
CA TYR A 295 4.28 12.03 -3.75
C TYR A 295 4.80 12.85 -2.57
N ASP A 296 6.11 13.12 -2.55
CA ASP A 296 6.70 14.02 -1.55
C ASP A 296 6.19 15.44 -1.76
N ASN A 297 5.20 15.78 -0.93
CA ASN A 297 4.76 17.14 -0.72
C ASN A 297 5.26 17.61 0.65
N LYS A 298 6.12 18.65 0.65
CA LYS A 298 6.66 19.33 1.84
C LYS A 298 5.60 19.76 2.87
N SER A 299 4.32 19.87 2.49
CA SER A 299 3.20 20.17 3.40
C SER A 299 2.63 18.97 4.17
N LEU A 300 3.00 17.73 3.85
CA LEU A 300 2.60 16.52 4.59
C LEU A 300 3.24 16.46 6.00
N PRO A 301 2.87 15.50 6.86
CA PRO A 301 3.60 15.21 8.10
C PRO A 301 4.98 14.62 7.84
N LYS A 302 5.92 14.77 8.77
CA LYS A 302 7.24 14.10 8.69
C LYS A 302 7.10 12.58 8.55
N SER A 303 6.15 11.97 9.25
CA SER A 303 5.90 10.51 9.22
C SER A 303 5.47 9.95 7.85
N LEU A 304 5.18 10.80 6.86
CA LEU A 304 4.88 10.43 5.48
C LEU A 304 5.98 10.82 4.48
N ARG A 305 7.13 11.34 4.94
CA ARG A 305 8.28 11.71 4.10
C ARG A 305 9.58 11.08 4.59
N ASP A 306 9.84 11.27 5.87
CA ASP A 306 11.05 10.82 6.55
C ASP A 306 11.20 9.30 6.42
N ARG A 307 12.36 8.85 5.94
CA ARG A 307 12.62 7.44 5.61
C ARG A 307 12.57 6.56 6.86
N ASP A 308 13.17 7.01 7.96
CA ASP A 308 13.21 6.25 9.22
C ASP A 308 11.84 6.14 9.86
N LEU A 309 11.05 7.22 9.84
CA LEU A 309 9.67 7.17 10.34
C LEU A 309 8.77 6.28 9.47
N ARG A 310 8.94 6.25 8.15
CA ARG A 310 8.21 5.32 7.28
C ARG A 310 8.66 3.87 7.47
N ALA A 311 9.96 3.63 7.67
CA ALA A 311 10.48 2.32 8.02
C ALA A 311 9.89 1.81 9.34
N LYS A 312 9.83 2.65 10.39
CA LYS A 312 9.16 2.34 11.67
C LYS A 312 7.67 2.03 11.49
N ASN A 313 6.95 2.78 10.65
CA ASN A 313 5.55 2.50 10.34
C ASN A 313 5.37 1.14 9.64
N MET A 314 6.22 0.82 8.66
CA MET A 314 6.20 -0.49 8.00
C MET A 314 6.54 -1.64 8.96
N LEU A 315 7.55 -1.48 9.82
CA LEU A 315 7.91 -2.50 10.83
C LEU A 315 6.78 -2.76 11.83
N TYR A 316 6.08 -1.72 12.28
CA TYR A 316 4.87 -1.90 13.10
C TYR A 316 3.78 -2.68 12.36
N PHE A 317 3.55 -2.37 11.08
CA PHE A 317 2.56 -3.09 10.26
C PHE A 317 2.93 -4.57 10.05
N ILE A 318 4.21 -4.84 9.77
CA ILE A 318 4.77 -6.19 9.71
C ILE A 318 4.51 -6.94 11.02
N ASN A 319 4.78 -6.32 12.17
CA ASN A 319 4.54 -6.92 13.48
C ASN A 319 3.06 -7.21 13.73
N LEU A 320 2.13 -6.31 13.34
CA LEU A 320 0.69 -6.60 13.41
C LEU A 320 0.28 -7.83 12.59
N ILE A 321 0.82 -7.98 11.38
CA ILE A 321 0.55 -9.15 10.54
C ILE A 321 1.12 -10.41 11.21
N LYS A 322 2.37 -10.35 11.69
CA LYS A 322 3.02 -11.46 12.41
C LYS A 322 2.21 -11.93 13.61
N THR A 323 1.89 -11.04 14.55
CA THR A 323 1.08 -11.35 15.74
C THR A 323 -0.33 -11.86 15.41
N SER A 324 -0.83 -11.64 14.18
CA SER A 324 -2.13 -12.16 13.75
C SER A 324 -2.07 -13.57 13.14
N PHE A 325 -0.90 -14.05 12.68
CA PHE A 325 -0.79 -15.24 11.83
C PHE A 325 0.46 -16.13 12.02
N GLU A 326 1.41 -15.78 12.90
CA GLU A 326 2.59 -16.63 13.23
C GLU A 326 2.36 -17.58 14.43
N GLU A 327 1.10 -17.83 14.81
CA GLU A 327 0.70 -18.89 15.78
C GLU A 327 0.64 -20.29 15.13
#